data_AF-A0A059F9Z1-F1
#
_entry.id   AF-A0A059F9Z1-F1
#
_cell.length_a   1.000
_cell.length_b   1.000
_cell.length_c   1.000
_cell.angle_alpha   90.00
_cell.angle_beta   90.00
_cell.angle_gamma   90.00
#
_symmetry.space_group_name_H-M   'P 1'
#
loop_
_entity.id
_entity.type
_entity.pdbx_description
1 polymer ?
#
loop_
_entity_poly.entity_id
_entity_poly.type
_entity_poly.pdbx_seq_one_letter_code
_entity_poly.pdbx_strand_id
1 'polypeptide(L)'
;MAASEYHHGEMDIHDQKATWDGFIKGTTWGSLILALILGHAILAVAIGLHWAVSLGLMTLVGIGAGAVLNLGGRWYATLVILLLTGLFVQFMIWLFGVFI
;
A
#
# COMPACT_ATOMS: atom_id res chain seq x y z
N MET A 1 -17.89 16.09 -43.52
CA MET A 1 -17.56 15.08 -42.50
C MET A 1 -18.89 14.49 -42.07
N ALA A 2 -19.18 13.24 -42.45
CA ALA A 2 -20.46 12.61 -42.10
C ALA A 2 -20.54 12.56 -40.57
N ALA A 3 -21.59 13.16 -40.00
CA ALA A 3 -21.90 12.96 -38.60
C ALA A 3 -22.22 11.47 -38.44
N SER A 4 -21.33 10.71 -37.80
CA SER A 4 -21.66 9.33 -37.44
C SER A 4 -22.91 9.40 -36.57
N GLU A 5 -23.97 8.67 -36.92
CA GLU A 5 -25.15 8.53 -36.08
C GLU A 5 -24.74 7.90 -34.75
N TYR A 6 -24.45 8.75 -33.78
CA TYR A 6 -24.17 8.35 -32.42
C TYR A 6 -25.49 7.86 -31.80
N HIS A 7 -25.56 6.56 -31.51
CA HIS A 7 -26.65 6.01 -30.73
C HIS A 7 -26.36 6.20 -29.24
N HIS A 8 -27.28 6.88 -28.56
CA HIS A 8 -27.15 7.12 -27.13
C HIS A 8 -26.93 5.79 -26.37
N GLY A 9 -25.82 5.70 -25.63
CA GLY A 9 -25.46 4.51 -24.85
C GLY A 9 -24.52 3.54 -25.57
N GLU A 10 -24.23 3.74 -26.86
CA GLU A 10 -23.28 2.91 -27.63
C GLU A 10 -21.89 3.55 -27.75
N MET A 11 -21.61 4.59 -26.96
CA MET A 11 -20.26 5.14 -26.87
C MET A 11 -19.30 4.06 -26.38
N ASP A 12 -18.18 3.86 -27.07
CA ASP A 12 -17.10 3.07 -26.51
C ASP A 12 -16.59 3.75 -25.23
N ILE A 13 -16.64 3.00 -24.13
CA ILE A 13 -16.21 3.44 -22.81
C ILE A 13 -15.01 2.64 -22.29
N HIS A 14 -14.24 2.02 -23.19
CA HIS A 14 -13.07 1.23 -22.83
C HIS A 14 -12.10 1.99 -21.90
N ASP A 15 -11.75 3.22 -22.26
CA ASP A 15 -10.79 4.04 -21.52
C ASP A 15 -11.32 4.47 -20.15
N GLN A 16 -12.61 4.78 -20.05
CA GLN A 16 -13.27 5.17 -18.81
C GLN A 16 -13.32 3.98 -17.84
N LYS A 17 -13.63 2.77 -18.35
CA LYS A 17 -13.59 1.53 -17.56
C LYS A 17 -12.17 1.22 -17.07
N ALA A 18 -11.17 1.30 -17.96
CA ALA A 18 -9.77 1.08 -17.60
C ALA A 18 -9.27 2.09 -16.56
N THR A 19 -9.68 3.35 -16.69
CA THR A 19 -9.36 4.42 -15.72
C THR A 19 -9.97 4.13 -14.36
N TRP A 20 -11.25 3.75 -14.33
CA TRP A 20 -11.94 3.40 -13.09
C TRP A 20 -11.29 2.21 -12.38
N ASP A 21 -10.99 1.14 -13.12
CA ASP A 21 -10.31 -0.04 -12.58
C ASP A 21 -8.92 0.32 -12.03
N GLY A 22 -8.18 1.18 -12.73
CA GLY A 22 -6.90 1.70 -12.28
C GLY A 22 -7.04 2.53 -10.99
N PHE A 23 -8.02 3.42 -10.93
CA PHE A 23 -8.30 4.25 -9.75
C PHE A 23 -8.63 3.41 -8.52
N ILE A 24 -9.50 2.41 -8.65
CA ILE A 24 -9.88 1.53 -7.54
C ILE A 24 -8.69 0.71 -7.05
N LYS A 25 -7.90 0.13 -7.97
CA LYS A 25 -6.67 -0.61 -7.60
C LYS A 25 -5.67 0.29 -6.89
N GLY A 26 -5.42 1.48 -7.45
CA GLY A 26 -4.48 2.46 -6.89
C GLY A 26 -4.92 2.94 -5.50
N THR A 27 -6.20 3.30 -5.34
CA THR A 27 -6.75 3.77 -4.07
C THR A 27 -6.75 2.68 -3.01
N THR A 28 -7.06 1.43 -3.38
CA THR A 28 -6.99 0.27 -2.46
C THR A 28 -5.56 0.04 -1.98
N TRP A 29 -4.57 0.09 -2.88
CA TRP A 29 -3.16 -0.04 -2.52
C TRP A 29 -2.69 1.11 -1.63
N GLY A 30 -2.98 2.34 -2.02
CA GLY A 30 -2.55 3.54 -1.28
C GLY A 30 -3.15 3.59 0.12
N SER A 31 -4.43 3.27 0.27
CA SER A 31 -5.10 3.26 1.58
C SER A 31 -4.55 2.20 2.51
N LEU A 32 -4.26 0.99 2.01
CA LEU A 32 -3.65 -0.06 2.80
C LEU A 32 -2.24 0.31 3.25
N ILE A 33 -1.39 0.82 2.35
CA ILE A 33 -0.04 1.27 2.71
C ILE A 33 -0.10 2.35 3.78
N LEU A 34 -0.98 3.33 3.62
CA LEU A 34 -1.17 4.41 4.59
C LEU A 34 -1.65 3.86 5.95
N ALA A 35 -2.58 2.92 5.95
CA ALA A 35 -3.05 2.27 7.18
C ALA A 35 -1.92 1.51 7.89
N LEU A 36 -1.05 0.80 7.16
CA LEU A 36 0.09 0.09 7.72
C LEU A 36 1.14 1.04 8.33
N ILE A 37 1.44 2.13 7.64
CA ILE A 37 2.40 3.14 8.11
C ILE A 37 1.86 3.84 9.38
N LEU A 38 0.61 4.30 9.35
CA LEU A 38 -0.01 4.94 10.50
C LEU A 38 -0.18 3.96 11.66
N GLY A 39 -0.60 2.73 11.39
CA GLY A 39 -0.69 1.68 12.40
C GLY A 39 0.66 1.43 13.07
N HIS A 40 1.73 1.33 12.28
CA HIS A 40 3.08 1.18 12.82
C HIS A 40 3.49 2.36 13.72
N ALA A 41 3.26 3.59 13.25
CA ALA A 41 3.57 4.81 14.01
C ALA A 41 2.77 4.91 15.31
N ILE A 42 1.47 4.58 15.29
CA ILE A 42 0.62 4.57 16.49
C ILE A 42 1.15 3.55 17.49
N LEU A 43 1.39 2.32 17.07
CA LEU A 43 1.86 1.26 17.96
C LEU A 43 3.26 1.56 18.52
N ALA A 44 4.20 1.96 17.66
CA ALA A 44 5.59 2.14 18.06
C ALA A 44 5.84 3.45 18.83
N VAL A 45 5.20 4.56 18.42
CA VAL A 45 5.46 5.88 18.98
C VAL A 45 4.42 6.28 20.02
N ALA A 46 3.13 6.20 19.68
CA ALA A 46 2.08 6.69 20.57
C ALA A 46 1.80 5.74 21.75
N ILE A 47 1.79 4.43 21.49
CA ILE A 47 1.60 3.40 22.52
C ILE A 47 2.92 3.00 23.18
N GLY A 48 4.04 3.15 22.47
CA GLY A 48 5.38 2.81 22.99
C GLY A 48 5.73 1.32 22.90
N LEU A 49 5.08 0.55 22.01
CA LEU A 49 5.51 -0.82 21.73
C LEU A 49 6.89 -0.83 21.08
N HIS A 50 7.68 -1.87 21.37
CA HIS A 50 8.97 -2.05 20.72
C HIS A 50 8.82 -2.06 19.19
N TRP A 51 9.62 -1.24 18.50
CA TRP A 51 9.50 -0.98 17.06
C TRP A 51 9.44 -2.28 16.25
N ALA A 52 10.25 -3.30 16.59
CA ALA A 52 10.29 -4.56 15.86
C ALA A 52 9.00 -5.38 16.00
N VAL A 53 8.37 -5.31 17.18
CA VAL A 53 7.08 -5.97 17.43
C VAL A 53 5.99 -5.29 16.63
N SER A 54 5.95 -3.95 16.66
CA SER A 54 5.02 -3.17 15.84
C SER A 54 5.18 -3.47 14.34
N LEU A 55 6.42 -3.51 13.85
CA LEU A 55 6.74 -3.80 12.44
C LEU A 55 6.30 -5.22 12.05
N GLY A 56 6.55 -6.20 12.93
CA GLY A 56 6.08 -7.58 12.73
C GLY A 56 4.56 -7.68 12.69
N LEU A 57 3.85 -7.03 13.62
CA LEU A 57 2.39 -7.02 13.66
C LEU A 57 1.80 -6.37 12.41
N MET A 58 2.32 -5.22 11.97
CA MET A 58 1.83 -4.56 10.76
C MET A 58 2.15 -5.37 9.50
N THR A 59 3.26 -6.12 9.48
CA THR A 59 3.54 -7.05 8.39
C THR A 59 2.50 -8.17 8.30
N LEU A 60 2.11 -8.74 9.45
CA LEU A 60 1.04 -9.75 9.51
C LEU A 60 -0.31 -9.18 9.06
N VAL A 61 -0.64 -7.95 9.48
CA VAL A 61 -1.85 -7.25 9.02
C VAL A 61 -1.81 -7.04 7.50
N GLY A 62 -0.67 -6.64 6.94
CA GLY A 62 -0.51 -6.48 5.49
C GLY A 62 -0.69 -7.79 4.71
N ILE A 63 -0.13 -8.89 5.23
CA ILE A 63 -0.31 -10.23 4.65
C ILE A 63 -1.79 -10.64 4.71
N GLY A 64 -2.43 -10.47 5.87
CA GLY A 64 -3.84 -10.77 6.08
C GLY A 64 -4.75 -9.95 5.17
N ALA A 65 -4.52 -8.65 5.07
CA ALA A 65 -5.26 -7.76 4.16
C ALA A 65 -5.09 -8.18 2.70
N GLY A 66 -3.86 -8.55 2.30
CA GLY A 66 -3.57 -9.08 0.97
C GLY A 66 -4.35 -10.36 0.65
N ALA A 67 -4.43 -11.27 1.61
CA ALA A 67 -5.20 -12.51 1.46
C ALA A 67 -6.71 -12.27 1.40
N VAL A 68 -7.25 -11.43 2.30
CA VAL A 68 -8.68 -11.11 2.36
C VAL A 68 -9.16 -10.41 1.09
N LEU A 69 -8.34 -9.50 0.54
CA LEU A 69 -8.66 -8.73 -0.65
C LEU A 69 -8.20 -9.40 -1.96
N ASN A 70 -7.68 -10.63 -1.90
CA ASN A 70 -7.13 -11.37 -3.03
C ASN A 70 -6.13 -10.55 -3.88
N LEU A 71 -5.22 -9.83 -3.21
CA LEU A 71 -4.21 -9.03 -3.88
C LEU A 71 -3.12 -9.94 -4.45
N GLY A 72 -2.76 -9.74 -5.73
CA GLY A 72 -1.76 -10.56 -6.41
C GLY A 72 -0.33 -10.38 -5.86
N GLY A 73 0.61 -11.17 -6.38
CA GLY A 73 2.01 -11.22 -5.91
C GLY A 73 2.74 -9.87 -5.81
N ARG A 74 2.34 -8.88 -6.62
CA ARG A 74 2.89 -7.51 -6.57
C ARG A 74 2.66 -6.85 -5.21
N TRP A 75 1.55 -7.13 -4.54
CA TRP A 75 1.26 -6.61 -3.20
C TRP A 75 2.24 -7.15 -2.16
N TYR A 76 2.48 -8.46 -2.18
CA TYR A 76 3.43 -9.09 -1.27
C TYR A 76 4.86 -8.59 -1.49
N ALA A 77 5.25 -8.32 -2.74
CA ALA A 77 6.53 -7.65 -3.03
C ALA A 77 6.60 -6.25 -2.38
N THR A 78 5.52 -5.46 -2.46
CA THR A 78 5.43 -4.15 -1.77
C THR A 78 5.57 -4.30 -0.26
N LEU A 79 4.92 -5.29 0.36
CA LEU A 79 5.05 -5.55 1.81
C LEU A 79 6.49 -5.87 2.22
N VAL A 80 7.17 -6.70 1.43
CA VAL A 80 8.58 -7.03 1.68
C VAL A 80 9.45 -5.78 1.57
N ILE A 81 9.22 -4.92 0.58
CA ILE A 81 9.95 -3.65 0.44
C ILE A 81 9.69 -2.73 1.63
N LEU A 82 8.45 -2.62 2.11
CA LEU A 82 8.10 -1.80 3.27
C LEU A 82 8.77 -2.34 4.56
N LEU A 83 8.77 -3.66 4.75
CA LEU A 83 9.46 -4.30 5.88
C LEU A 83 10.97 -4.01 5.83
N LEU A 84 11.61 -4.21 4.68
CA LEU A 84 13.03 -3.92 4.47
C LEU A 84 13.34 -2.44 4.69
N THR A 85 12.44 -1.55 4.28
CA THR A 85 12.58 -0.11 4.51
C THR A 85 12.59 0.21 6.01
N GLY A 86 11.68 -0.39 6.79
CA GLY A 86 11.67 -0.24 8.25
C GLY A 86 12.95 -0.75 8.91
N LEU A 87 13.44 -1.92 8.49
CA LEU A 87 14.71 -2.47 8.97
C LEU A 87 15.90 -1.58 8.58
N PHE A 88 15.91 -1.03 7.37
CA PHE A 88 16.93 -0.10 6.92
C PHE A 88 16.93 1.19 7.75
N VAL A 89 15.75 1.75 8.05
CA VAL A 89 15.63 2.92 8.93
C VAL A 89 16.18 2.59 10.32
N GLN A 90 15.86 1.44 10.89
CA GLN A 90 16.41 1.03 12.18
C GLN A 90 17.93 0.88 12.14
N PHE A 91 18.47 0.30 11.07
CA PHE A 91 19.91 0.20 10.87
C PHE A 91 20.59 1.58 10.80
N MET A 92 19.97 2.56 10.13
CA MET A 92 20.45 3.94 10.11
C MET A 92 20.43 4.58 11.50
N ILE A 93 19.35 4.41 12.27
CA ILE A 93 19.27 4.92 13.65
C ILE A 93 20.41 4.34 14.50
N TRP A 94 20.65 3.03 14.39
CA TRP A 94 21.75 2.38 15.09
C TRP A 94 23.11 2.94 14.64
N LEU A 95 23.36 3.03 13.33
CA LEU A 95 24.62 3.51 12.77
C LEU A 95 24.94 4.93 13.26
N PHE A 96 23.98 5.85 13.18
CA PHE A 96 24.18 7.24 13.60
C PHE A 96 24.17 7.42 15.11
N GLY A 97 23.47 6.57 15.85
CA GLY A 97 23.51 6.55 17.31
C GLY A 97 24.87 6.13 17.89
N VAL A 98 25.74 5.47 17.11
CA VAL A 98 27.12 5.15 17.51
C VAL A 98 28.07 6.35 17.35
N PHE A 99 27.71 7.35 16.53
CA PHE A 99 28.56 8.51 16.23
C PHE A 99 28.21 9.77 17.03
N ILE A 100 27.17 9.72 17.87
CA ILE A 100 26.74 10.79 18.78
C ILE A 100 27.02 10.33 20.21
#